data_AF-A0A7Y5Q8K0-F1
#
_entry.id   AF-A0A7Y5Q8K0-F1
#
_cell.length_a   1.000
_cell.length_b   1.000
_cell.length_c   1.000
_cell.angle_alpha   90.00
_cell.angle_beta   90.00
_cell.angle_gamma   90.00
#
_symmetry.space_group_name_H-M   'P 1'
#
loop_
_entity.id
_entity.type
_entity.pdbx_description
1 polymer ?
#
loop_
_entity_poly.entity_id
_entity_poly.type
_entity_poly.pdbx_seq_one_letter_code
_entity_poly.pdbx_strand_id
1 'polypeptide(L)'
;MTPAMVAVLVLTVVAIVLFITEWLPPDVVALSVMTILMASGILTAKQGFAGFSDASTITVASMFVLSAAVTRTGALNYFGALLGRLFRTRFRVAYLLLLLGVGLASGFLSNTAVVVIFLPVLLTACRDARISPSKVLIPLSYLSIAGGACTLIGTSTNIVVSSLLPRFGLEPVGMFEVTPVGLLLLIATVAFMYGPGSRLLPNGKTDSGLEQRYGIGRYLLDVTLRPGSRSAGKPLSESPLIGELGVDVFGIFRNGTSLGWPS
;
A
#
# COMPACT_ATOMS: atom_id res chain seq x y z
N MET A 1 16.24 26.52 34.07
CA MET A 1 16.31 25.27 33.26
C MET A 1 17.73 24.74 33.35
N THR A 2 17.93 23.44 33.54
CA THR A 2 19.29 22.88 33.53
C THR A 2 19.86 22.91 32.10
N PRO A 3 21.19 22.97 31.91
CA PRO A 3 21.79 22.93 30.57
C PRO A 3 21.37 21.68 29.79
N ALA A 4 21.15 20.55 30.47
CA ALA A 4 20.59 19.33 29.88
C ALA A 4 19.16 19.53 29.35
N MET A 5 18.28 20.20 30.09
CA MET A 5 16.91 20.48 29.63
C MET A 5 16.89 21.37 28.38
N VAL A 6 17.77 22.37 28.31
CA VAL A 6 17.87 23.25 27.14
C VAL A 6 18.37 22.45 25.92
N ALA A 7 19.40 21.61 26.10
CA ALA A 7 19.91 20.75 25.03
C ALA A 7 18.83 19.80 24.47
N VAL A 8 18.07 19.14 25.35
CA VAL A 8 16.96 18.26 24.93
C VAL A 8 15.87 19.04 24.20
N LEU A 9 15.51 20.24 24.69
CA LEU A 9 14.49 21.07 24.05
C LEU A 9 14.92 21.52 22.65
N VAL A 10 16.14 22.02 22.51
CA VAL A 10 16.70 22.42 21.21
C VAL A 10 16.73 21.23 20.25
N LEU A 11 17.21 20.08 20.70
CA LEU A 11 17.27 18.87 19.89
C LEU A 11 15.85 18.40 19.46
N THR A 12 14.86 18.53 20.34
CA THR A 12 13.47 18.22 20.03
C THR A 12 12.91 19.15 18.95
N VAL A 13 13.15 20.46 19.06
CA VAL A 13 12.73 21.44 18.03
C VAL A 13 13.40 21.14 16.69
N VAL A 14 14.71 20.85 16.69
CA VAL A 14 15.45 20.46 15.48
C VAL A 14 14.87 19.19 14.87
N ALA A 15 14.57 18.17 15.67
CA ALA A 15 13.96 16.93 15.20
C ALA A 15 12.58 17.17 14.56
N ILE A 16 11.74 18.02 15.16
CA ILE A 16 10.44 18.41 14.61
C ILE A 16 10.61 19.11 13.26
N VAL A 17 11.54 20.06 13.14
CA VAL A 17 11.82 20.75 11.88
C VAL A 17 12.31 19.76 10.82
N LEU A 18 13.19 18.82 11.17
CA LEU A 18 13.67 17.78 10.26
C LEU A 18 12.55 16.82 9.82
N PHE A 19 11.63 16.46 10.71
CA PHE A 19 10.46 15.65 10.36
C PHE A 19 9.50 16.38 9.41
N ILE A 20 9.28 17.69 9.61
CA ILE A 20 8.40 18.48 8.75
C ILE A 20 9.04 18.73 7.37
N THR A 21 10.35 18.98 7.34
CA THR A 21 11.08 19.27 6.10
C THR A 21 11.41 18.03 5.29
N GLU A 22 11.35 16.84 5.90
CA GLU A 22 11.67 15.53 5.29
C GLU A 22 13.02 15.51 4.56
N TRP A 23 13.97 16.38 4.93
CA TRP A 23 15.30 16.43 4.30
C TRP A 23 16.12 15.17 4.53
N LEU A 24 15.84 14.50 5.65
CA LEU A 24 16.42 13.22 6.01
C LEU A 24 15.29 12.23 6.28
N PRO A 25 15.49 10.93 5.96
CA PRO A 25 14.54 9.90 6.35
C PRO A 25 14.27 9.93 7.86
N PRO A 26 13.01 9.77 8.30
CA PRO A 26 12.63 9.94 9.71
C PRO A 26 13.35 8.95 10.64
N ASP A 27 13.68 7.76 10.15
CA ASP A 27 14.51 6.76 10.82
C ASP A 27 15.94 7.27 11.06
N VAL A 28 16.56 7.94 10.07
CA VAL A 28 17.89 8.56 10.22
C VAL A 28 17.84 9.69 11.26
N VAL A 29 16.81 10.52 11.24
CA VAL A 29 16.62 11.61 12.21
C VAL A 29 16.49 11.04 13.62
N ALA A 30 15.62 10.04 13.82
CA ALA A 30 15.39 9.41 15.12
C ALA A 30 16.66 8.76 15.70
N LEU A 31 17.41 8.00 14.87
CA LEU A 31 18.67 7.37 15.29
C LEU A 31 19.76 8.40 15.60
N SER A 32 19.82 9.50 14.84
CA SER A 32 20.77 10.59 15.08
C SER A 32 20.48 11.28 16.42
N VAL A 33 19.22 11.61 16.70
CA VAL A 33 18.79 12.22 17.98
C VAL A 33 19.14 11.30 19.15
N MET A 34 18.82 10.01 19.05
CA MET A 34 19.17 9.02 20.07
C MET A 34 20.68 8.96 20.31
N THR A 35 21.47 8.90 19.24
CA THR A 35 22.94 8.82 19.30
C THR A 35 23.53 10.07 19.97
N ILE A 36 23.05 11.27 19.61
CA ILE A 36 23.50 12.54 20.19
C ILE A 36 23.19 12.59 21.70
N LEU A 37 22.00 12.16 22.12
CA LEU A 37 21.61 12.15 23.54
C LEU A 37 22.44 11.17 24.38
N MET A 38 22.82 10.03 23.80
CA MET A 38 23.70 9.06 24.46
C MET A 38 25.16 9.54 24.49
N ALA A 39 25.66 10.08 23.39
CA ALA A 39 27.04 10.58 23.28
C ALA A 39 27.30 11.80 24.17
N SER A 40 26.29 12.65 24.36
CA SER A 40 26.35 13.81 25.27
C SER A 40 26.25 13.43 26.76
N GLY A 41 26.02 12.15 27.08
CA GLY A 41 25.87 11.68 28.47
C GLY A 41 24.55 12.12 29.13
N ILE A 42 23.64 12.75 28.39
CA ILE A 42 22.31 13.14 28.88
C ILE A 42 21.46 11.90 29.14
N LEU A 43 21.59 10.89 28.27
CA LEU A 43 20.98 9.58 28.44
C LEU A 43 22.04 8.50 28.61
N THR A 44 21.79 7.57 29.54
CA THR A 44 22.55 6.32 29.60
C THR A 44 22.20 5.42 28.41
N ALA A 45 23.11 4.50 28.03
CA ALA A 45 22.82 3.53 26.97
C ALA A 45 21.54 2.72 27.24
N LYS A 46 21.31 2.34 28.51
CA LYS A 46 20.08 1.64 28.90
C LYS A 46 18.83 2.47 28.63
N GLN A 47 18.85 3.77 28.91
CA GLN A 47 17.72 4.67 28.64
C GLN A 47 17.51 4.92 27.14
N GLY A 48 18.60 5.09 26.38
CA GLY A 48 18.52 5.26 24.93
C GLY A 48 17.90 4.03 24.24
N PHE A 49 18.28 2.82 24.65
CA PHE A 49 17.74 1.58 24.06
C PHE A 49 16.39 1.14 24.65
N ALA A 50 15.91 1.76 25.74
CA ALA A 50 14.67 1.34 26.41
C ALA A 50 13.43 1.36 25.49
N GLY A 51 13.40 2.25 24.49
CA GLY A 51 12.32 2.33 23.51
C GLY A 51 12.22 1.10 22.58
N PHE A 52 13.32 0.38 22.35
CA PHE A 52 13.31 -0.84 21.53
C PHE A 52 12.70 -2.04 22.26
N SER A 53 12.85 -2.08 23.58
CA SER A 53 12.25 -3.10 24.45
C SER A 53 10.82 -2.77 24.89
N ASP A 54 10.26 -1.64 24.45
CA ASP A 54 8.90 -1.26 24.77
C ASP A 54 7.91 -2.26 24.14
N ALA A 55 6.93 -2.71 24.92
CA ALA A 55 5.93 -3.70 24.49
C ALA A 55 5.21 -3.28 23.20
N SER A 56 5.13 -1.97 22.97
CA SER A 56 4.46 -1.37 21.82
C SER A 56 5.29 -1.50 20.56
N THR A 57 6.60 -1.31 20.66
CA THR A 57 7.55 -1.58 19.56
C THR A 57 7.47 -3.04 19.13
N ILE A 58 7.40 -3.97 20.09
CA ILE A 58 7.25 -5.41 19.83
C ILE A 58 5.89 -5.71 19.16
N THR A 59 4.83 -5.04 19.61
CA THR A 59 3.48 -5.19 19.06
C THR A 59 3.43 -4.71 17.60
N VAL A 60 3.96 -3.51 17.30
CA VAL A 60 4.11 -2.99 15.93
C VAL A 60 4.89 -3.97 15.04
N ALA A 61 6.04 -4.47 15.52
CA ALA A 61 6.86 -5.41 14.77
C ALA A 61 6.10 -6.71 14.44
N SER A 62 5.40 -7.28 15.42
CA SER A 62 4.59 -8.49 15.25
C SER A 62 3.45 -8.27 14.24
N MET A 63 2.89 -7.07 14.19
CA MET A 63 1.82 -6.72 13.25
C MET A 63 2.33 -6.49 11.84
N PHE A 64 3.54 -5.98 11.65
CA PHE A 64 4.18 -5.99 10.33
C PHE A 64 4.38 -7.42 9.81
N VAL A 65 4.75 -8.37 10.69
CA VAL A 65 4.85 -9.78 10.34
C VAL A 65 3.47 -10.35 9.96
N LEU A 66 2.43 -10.07 10.73
CA LEU A 66 1.06 -10.49 10.43
C LEU A 66 0.57 -9.92 9.09
N SER A 67 0.77 -8.62 8.87
CA SER A 67 0.39 -7.95 7.62
C SER A 67 1.12 -8.54 6.41
N ALA A 68 2.41 -8.86 6.55
CA ALA A 68 3.19 -9.55 5.53
C ALA A 68 2.69 -10.99 5.28
N ALA A 69 2.32 -11.72 6.34
CA ALA A 69 1.77 -13.06 6.23
C ALA A 69 0.44 -13.06 5.46
N VAL A 70 -0.48 -12.17 5.80
CA VAL A 70 -1.76 -11.99 5.09
C VAL A 70 -1.51 -11.64 3.62
N THR A 71 -0.55 -10.76 3.34
CA THR A 71 -0.16 -10.41 1.97
C THR A 71 0.38 -11.62 1.20
N ARG A 72 1.20 -12.47 1.84
CA ARG A 72 1.75 -13.69 1.23
C ARG A 72 0.72 -14.77 0.96
N THR A 73 -0.42 -14.80 1.67
CA THR A 73 -1.49 -15.79 1.39
C THR A 73 -2.13 -15.63 0.00
N GLY A 74 -1.97 -14.46 -0.65
CA GLY A 74 -2.57 -14.19 -1.94
C GLY A 74 -4.09 -14.00 -1.92
N ALA A 75 -4.73 -14.03 -0.75
CA ALA A 75 -6.17 -13.79 -0.61
C ALA A 75 -6.60 -12.43 -1.21
N LEU A 76 -5.77 -11.40 -1.01
CA LEU A 76 -6.00 -10.08 -1.58
C LEU A 76 -5.79 -10.03 -3.11
N ASN A 77 -4.88 -10.85 -3.66
CA ASN A 77 -4.70 -10.97 -5.11
C ASN A 77 -5.93 -11.59 -5.76
N TYR A 78 -6.51 -12.63 -5.13
CA TYR A 78 -7.76 -13.24 -5.58
C TYR A 78 -8.93 -12.25 -5.55
N PHE A 79 -9.06 -11.50 -4.45
CA PHE A 79 -10.10 -10.49 -4.29
C PHE A 79 -9.97 -9.37 -5.34
N GLY A 80 -8.75 -8.94 -5.63
CA GLY A 80 -8.47 -8.01 -6.72
C GLY A 80 -8.89 -8.57 -8.08
N ALA A 81 -8.51 -9.79 -8.43
CA ALA A 81 -8.88 -10.39 -9.71
C ALA A 81 -10.41 -10.51 -9.88
N LEU A 82 -11.12 -10.84 -8.80
CA LEU A 82 -12.58 -10.85 -8.76
C LEU A 82 -13.18 -9.47 -9.05
N LEU A 83 -12.66 -8.42 -8.39
CA LEU A 83 -13.04 -7.03 -8.63
C LEU A 83 -12.88 -6.65 -10.10
N GLY A 84 -11.73 -6.96 -10.71
CA GLY A 84 -11.46 -6.63 -12.12
C GLY A 84 -12.48 -7.20 -13.10
N ARG A 85 -12.90 -8.47 -12.90
CA ARG A 85 -13.96 -9.09 -13.71
C ARG A 85 -15.31 -8.40 -13.52
N LEU A 86 -15.63 -8.02 -12.29
CA LEU A 86 -16.90 -7.40 -11.94
C LEU A 86 -16.99 -5.94 -12.43
N PHE A 87 -15.88 -5.21 -12.48
CA PHE A 87 -15.82 -3.85 -13.03
C PHE A 87 -16.27 -3.79 -14.50
N ARG A 88 -16.00 -4.84 -15.28
CA ARG A 88 -16.39 -4.92 -16.70
C ARG A 88 -17.89 -5.17 -16.92
N THR A 89 -18.56 -5.83 -15.98
CA THR A 89 -19.95 -6.29 -16.13
C THR A 89 -20.93 -5.48 -15.29
N ARG A 90 -20.57 -5.13 -14.04
CA ARG A 90 -21.44 -4.44 -13.07
C ARG A 90 -20.65 -3.43 -12.23
N PHE A 91 -20.35 -2.28 -12.81
CA PHE A 91 -19.57 -1.22 -12.15
C PHE A 91 -20.03 -0.88 -10.72
N ARG A 92 -21.34 -0.68 -10.50
CA ARG A 92 -21.86 -0.32 -9.16
C ARG A 92 -21.62 -1.41 -8.10
N VAL A 93 -21.73 -2.68 -8.49
CA VAL A 93 -21.50 -3.82 -7.58
C VAL A 93 -20.01 -3.97 -7.31
N ALA A 94 -19.18 -3.85 -8.36
CA ALA A 94 -17.72 -3.88 -8.23
C ALA A 94 -17.22 -2.75 -7.31
N TYR A 95 -17.77 -1.54 -7.49
CA TYR A 95 -17.45 -0.39 -6.67
C TYR A 95 -17.87 -0.61 -5.21
N LEU A 96 -19.08 -1.09 -4.93
CA LEU A 96 -19.49 -1.39 -3.55
C LEU A 96 -18.60 -2.47 -2.90
N LEU A 97 -18.27 -3.53 -3.63
CA LEU A 97 -17.36 -4.57 -3.14
C LEU A 97 -15.96 -4.04 -2.90
N LEU A 98 -15.48 -3.12 -3.73
CA LEU A 98 -14.23 -2.42 -3.48
C LEU A 98 -14.31 -1.66 -2.16
N LEU A 99 -15.40 -0.90 -1.97
CA LEU A 99 -15.54 -0.05 -0.79
C LEU A 99 -15.51 -0.88 0.50
N LEU A 100 -16.25 -1.98 0.52
CA LEU A 100 -16.32 -2.89 1.66
C LEU A 100 -15.04 -3.69 1.85
N GLY A 101 -14.49 -4.26 0.78
CA GLY A 101 -13.32 -5.14 0.84
C GLY A 101 -12.05 -4.41 1.27
N VAL A 102 -11.82 -3.21 0.73
CA VAL A 102 -10.68 -2.37 1.13
C VAL A 102 -10.83 -1.91 2.57
N GLY A 103 -12.01 -1.42 2.96
CA GLY A 103 -12.26 -0.98 4.33
C GLY A 103 -12.00 -2.07 5.36
N LEU A 104 -12.49 -3.28 5.12
CA LEU A 104 -12.26 -4.43 5.99
C LEU A 104 -10.79 -4.86 5.99
N ALA A 105 -10.15 -4.94 4.81
CA ALA A 105 -8.74 -5.31 4.70
C ALA A 105 -7.83 -4.32 5.44
N SER A 106 -8.10 -3.02 5.34
CA SER A 106 -7.31 -1.98 6.01
C SER A 106 -7.45 -2.00 7.53
N GLY A 107 -8.50 -2.62 8.07
CA GLY A 107 -8.58 -2.89 9.51
C GLY A 107 -7.50 -3.85 10.01
N PHE A 108 -6.83 -4.62 9.15
CA PHE A 108 -5.81 -5.59 9.57
C PHE A 108 -4.45 -5.36 8.91
N LEU A 109 -4.39 -4.50 7.90
CA LEU A 109 -3.19 -4.17 7.17
C LEU A 109 -2.88 -2.69 7.28
N SER A 110 -1.60 -2.34 7.22
CA SER A 110 -1.20 -0.93 7.10
C SER A 110 -1.78 -0.30 5.83
N ASN A 111 -2.09 0.99 5.92
CA ASN A 111 -2.68 1.71 4.80
C ASN A 111 -1.84 1.59 3.51
N THR A 112 -0.52 1.66 3.65
CA THR A 112 0.44 1.50 2.56
C THR A 112 0.36 0.11 1.91
N ALA A 113 0.28 -0.96 2.71
CA ALA A 113 0.19 -2.32 2.18
C ALA A 113 -1.09 -2.53 1.37
N VAL A 114 -2.23 -2.05 1.86
CA VAL A 114 -3.51 -2.14 1.15
C VAL A 114 -3.41 -1.45 -0.21
N VAL A 115 -2.91 -0.21 -0.25
CA VAL A 115 -2.79 0.52 -1.51
C VAL A 115 -1.88 -0.22 -2.49
N VAL A 116 -0.69 -0.66 -2.06
CA VAL A 116 0.28 -1.38 -2.92
C VAL A 116 -0.32 -2.64 -3.55
N ILE A 117 -1.13 -3.39 -2.79
CA ILE A 117 -1.73 -4.64 -3.26
C ILE A 117 -2.90 -4.38 -4.23
N PHE A 118 -3.76 -3.42 -3.91
CA PHE A 118 -4.96 -3.15 -4.70
C PHE A 118 -4.70 -2.28 -5.94
N LEU A 119 -3.72 -1.39 -5.88
CA LEU A 119 -3.38 -0.45 -6.95
C LEU A 119 -3.21 -1.11 -8.34
N PRO A 120 -2.36 -2.15 -8.53
CA PRO A 120 -2.14 -2.74 -9.85
C PRO A 120 -3.40 -3.39 -10.42
N VAL A 121 -4.18 -4.03 -9.55
CA VAL A 121 -5.43 -4.68 -9.91
C VAL A 121 -6.46 -3.63 -10.34
N LEU A 122 -6.60 -2.56 -9.56
CA LEU A 122 -7.59 -1.51 -9.84
C LEU A 122 -7.25 -0.72 -11.09
N LEU A 123 -5.96 -0.48 -11.35
CA LEU A 123 -5.52 0.15 -12.59
C LEU A 123 -5.85 -0.73 -13.81
N THR A 124 -5.59 -2.03 -13.73
CA THR A 124 -5.96 -2.99 -14.79
C THR A 124 -7.49 -3.01 -15.00
N ALA A 125 -8.26 -3.02 -13.92
CA ALA A 125 -9.72 -2.99 -13.96
C ALA A 125 -10.27 -1.69 -14.58
N CYS A 126 -9.69 -0.54 -14.22
CA CYS A 126 -10.04 0.77 -14.77
C CYS A 126 -9.80 0.81 -16.28
N ARG A 127 -8.67 0.26 -16.75
CA ARG A 127 -8.35 0.15 -18.17
C ARG A 127 -9.38 -0.70 -18.92
N ASP A 128 -9.64 -1.91 -18.42
CA ASP A 128 -10.55 -2.86 -19.05
C ASP A 128 -11.99 -2.34 -19.11
N ALA A 129 -12.42 -1.60 -18.10
CA ALA A 129 -13.75 -1.01 -18.01
C ALA A 129 -13.83 0.44 -18.55
N ARG A 130 -12.72 0.98 -19.09
CA ARG A 130 -12.58 2.35 -19.63
C ARG A 130 -13.04 3.45 -18.66
N ILE A 131 -12.68 3.32 -17.39
CA ILE A 131 -13.00 4.28 -16.32
C ILE A 131 -11.74 5.02 -15.90
N SER A 132 -11.89 6.30 -15.53
CA SER A 132 -10.77 7.09 -14.99
C SER A 132 -10.24 6.47 -13.69
N PRO A 133 -8.93 6.18 -13.59
CA PRO A 133 -8.29 5.69 -12.37
C PRO A 133 -8.59 6.52 -11.12
N SER A 134 -8.68 7.85 -11.27
CA SER A 134 -8.95 8.76 -10.15
C SER A 134 -10.25 8.43 -9.42
N LYS A 135 -11.26 7.90 -10.12
CA LYS A 135 -12.56 7.51 -9.54
C LYS A 135 -12.49 6.29 -8.64
N VAL A 136 -11.41 5.52 -8.70
CA VAL A 136 -11.24 4.26 -7.97
C VAL A 136 -10.11 4.40 -6.95
N LEU A 137 -9.01 5.06 -7.33
CA LEU A 137 -7.83 5.24 -6.48
C LEU A 137 -8.04 6.25 -5.36
N ILE A 138 -8.82 7.31 -5.58
CA ILE A 138 -9.14 8.27 -4.50
C ILE A 138 -9.99 7.58 -3.42
N PRO A 139 -11.11 6.88 -3.75
CA PRO A 139 -11.86 6.11 -2.76
C PRO A 139 -11.01 5.05 -2.04
N LEU A 140 -10.14 4.34 -2.76
CA LEU A 140 -9.20 3.38 -2.16
C LEU A 140 -8.37 4.03 -1.04
N SER A 141 -7.82 5.22 -1.28
CA SER A 141 -7.01 5.94 -0.29
C SER A 141 -7.82 6.31 0.95
N TYR A 142 -9.02 6.88 0.78
CA TYR A 142 -9.85 7.29 1.91
C TYR A 142 -10.34 6.09 2.73
N LEU A 143 -10.72 5.00 2.06
CA LEU A 143 -11.16 3.78 2.73
C LEU A 143 -10.03 3.07 3.45
N SER A 144 -8.82 3.14 2.92
CA SER A 144 -7.67 2.59 3.62
C SER A 144 -7.47 3.31 4.96
N ILE A 145 -7.54 4.64 4.97
CA ILE A 145 -7.45 5.42 6.20
C ILE A 145 -8.62 5.11 7.15
N ALA A 146 -9.86 5.13 6.67
CA ALA A 146 -11.04 4.90 7.49
C ALA A 146 -11.11 3.47 8.04
N GLY A 147 -10.76 2.47 7.23
CA GLY A 147 -10.70 1.07 7.63
C GLY A 147 -9.59 0.81 8.65
N GLY A 148 -8.42 1.44 8.48
CA GLY A 148 -7.33 1.37 9.45
C GLY A 148 -7.68 1.95 10.82
N ALA A 149 -8.63 2.88 10.88
CA ALA A 149 -9.12 3.43 12.14
C ALA A 149 -10.05 2.47 12.92
N CYS A 150 -10.53 1.38 12.30
CA CYS A 150 -11.44 0.42 12.94
C CYS A 150 -10.77 -0.49 13.96
N THR A 151 -9.45 -0.64 13.94
CA THR A 151 -8.75 -1.53 14.87
C THR A 151 -7.54 -0.83 15.47
N LEU A 152 -7.06 -1.37 16.60
CA LEU A 152 -5.78 -0.95 17.16
C LEU A 152 -4.63 -1.11 16.15
N ILE A 153 -4.71 -2.13 15.31
CA ILE A 153 -3.61 -2.56 14.44
C ILE A 153 -3.58 -1.90 13.07
N GLY A 154 -4.68 -1.28 12.65
CA GLY A 154 -4.80 -0.69 11.31
C GLY A 154 -3.96 0.58 11.12
N THR A 155 -3.61 1.31 12.18
CA THR A 155 -2.75 2.51 12.09
C THR A 155 -1.69 2.56 13.17
N SER A 156 -0.51 3.09 12.83
CA SER A 156 0.59 3.33 13.77
C SER A 156 0.17 4.26 14.92
N THR A 157 -0.68 5.25 14.64
CA THR A 157 -1.16 6.20 15.64
C THR A 157 -1.93 5.51 16.76
N ASN A 158 -2.83 4.57 16.44
CA ASN A 158 -3.60 3.85 17.46
C ASN A 158 -2.69 3.05 18.40
N ILE A 159 -1.64 2.44 17.86
CA ILE A 159 -0.65 1.68 18.64
C ILE A 159 0.16 2.61 19.54
N VAL A 160 0.60 3.76 19.00
CA VAL A 160 1.33 4.77 19.78
C VAL A 160 0.47 5.32 20.92
N VAL A 161 -0.81 5.61 20.69
CA VAL A 161 -1.69 6.05 21.77
C VAL A 161 -1.85 4.95 22.83
N SER A 162 -2.10 3.71 22.41
CA SER A 162 -2.23 2.56 23.31
C SER A 162 -0.96 2.32 24.14
N SER A 163 0.22 2.56 23.54
CA SER A 163 1.52 2.46 24.23
C SER A 163 1.72 3.46 25.35
N LEU A 164 1.10 4.63 25.23
CA LEU A 164 1.32 5.75 26.15
C LEU A 164 0.37 5.68 27.35
N LEU A 165 -0.81 5.06 27.20
CA LEU A 165 -1.83 4.97 28.26
C LEU A 165 -1.31 4.38 29.59
N PRO A 166 -0.53 3.28 29.61
CA PRO A 166 0.03 2.74 30.85
C PRO A 166 0.90 3.72 31.63
N ARG A 167 1.53 4.69 30.94
CA ARG A 167 2.36 5.73 31.58
C ARG A 167 1.54 6.74 32.38
N PHE A 168 0.24 6.83 32.10
CA PHE A 168 -0.72 7.66 32.82
C PHE A 168 -1.59 6.85 33.81
N GLY A 169 -1.27 5.57 34.04
CA GLY A 169 -2.06 4.69 34.91
C GLY A 169 -3.36 4.19 34.28
N LEU A 170 -3.49 4.30 32.95
CA LEU A 170 -4.63 3.80 32.19
C LEU A 170 -4.29 2.47 31.52
N GLU A 171 -5.29 1.62 31.29
CA GLU A 171 -5.08 0.37 30.57
C GLU A 171 -4.81 0.64 29.07
N PRO A 172 -4.00 -0.21 28.39
CA PRO A 172 -3.84 -0.14 26.94
C PRO A 172 -5.18 -0.30 26.23
N VAL A 173 -5.34 0.37 25.09
CA VAL A 173 -6.52 0.23 24.24
C VAL A 173 -6.63 -1.21 23.75
N GLY A 174 -7.81 -1.82 23.91
CA GLY A 174 -8.11 -3.15 23.38
C GLY A 174 -8.18 -3.19 21.85
N MET A 175 -7.94 -4.36 21.25
CA MET A 175 -7.90 -4.57 19.79
C MET A 175 -9.09 -3.93 19.05
N PHE A 176 -10.29 -4.10 19.60
CA PHE A 176 -11.55 -3.67 18.99
C PHE A 176 -12.24 -2.53 19.74
N GLU A 177 -11.58 -1.92 20.71
CA GLU A 177 -12.18 -0.86 21.53
C GLU A 177 -12.47 0.41 20.71
N VAL A 178 -11.63 0.70 19.71
CA VAL A 178 -11.82 1.80 18.75
C VAL A 178 -12.82 1.48 17.62
N THR A 179 -13.23 0.21 17.49
CA THR A 179 -14.11 -0.25 16.40
C THR A 179 -15.40 0.53 16.27
N PRO A 180 -16.14 0.86 17.35
CA PRO A 180 -17.41 1.57 17.21
C PRO A 180 -17.24 2.93 16.50
N VAL A 181 -16.20 3.68 16.87
CA VAL A 181 -15.90 4.98 16.26
C VAL A 181 -15.35 4.79 14.85
N GLY A 182 -14.42 3.86 14.66
CA GLY A 182 -13.86 3.57 13.34
C GLY A 182 -14.91 3.07 12.36
N LEU A 183 -15.85 2.24 12.81
CA LEU A 183 -16.95 1.73 11.98
C LEU A 183 -17.91 2.85 11.56
N LEU A 184 -18.20 3.81 12.44
CA LEU A 184 -18.98 5.00 12.08
C LEU A 184 -18.25 5.82 10.99
N LEU A 185 -16.94 6.03 11.14
CA LEU A 185 -16.12 6.71 10.13
C LEU A 185 -16.07 5.94 8.81
N LEU A 186 -15.95 4.61 8.87
CA LEU A 186 -15.93 3.74 7.69
C LEU A 186 -17.28 3.80 6.96
N ILE A 187 -18.40 3.65 7.69
CA ILE A 187 -19.73 3.75 7.11
C ILE A 187 -19.96 5.14 6.50
N ALA A 188 -19.57 6.22 7.18
CA ALA A 188 -19.66 7.57 6.65
C ALA A 188 -18.83 7.74 5.37
N THR A 189 -17.60 7.20 5.36
CA THR A 189 -16.70 7.24 4.19
C THR A 189 -17.29 6.45 3.02
N VAL A 190 -17.79 5.24 3.25
CA VAL A 190 -18.45 4.40 2.24
C VAL A 190 -19.70 5.10 1.71
N ALA A 191 -20.56 5.63 2.58
CA ALA A 191 -21.78 6.32 2.18
C ALA A 191 -21.49 7.57 1.37
N PHE A 192 -20.49 8.35 1.78
CA PHE A 192 -20.06 9.55 1.05
C PHE A 192 -19.46 9.21 -0.31
N MET A 193 -18.54 8.23 -0.37
CA MET A 193 -17.91 7.79 -1.62
C MET A 193 -18.88 7.09 -2.59
N TYR A 194 -19.90 6.41 -2.07
CA TYR A 194 -20.95 5.78 -2.87
C TYR A 194 -21.99 6.79 -3.37
N GLY A 195 -22.35 7.77 -2.54
CA GLY A 195 -23.33 8.80 -2.86
C GLY A 195 -22.70 10.04 -3.51
N PRO A 196 -22.64 11.19 -2.79
CA PRO A 196 -22.25 12.48 -3.36
C PRO A 196 -20.79 12.54 -3.84
N GLY A 197 -19.88 11.85 -3.14
CA GLY A 197 -18.47 11.79 -3.48
C GLY A 197 -18.23 11.25 -4.88
N SER A 198 -19.01 10.26 -5.32
CA SER A 198 -18.90 9.68 -6.67
C SER A 198 -19.07 10.71 -7.81
N ARG A 199 -19.79 11.82 -7.56
CA ARG A 199 -20.01 12.92 -8.52
C ARG A 199 -18.93 14.00 -8.45
N LEU A 200 -18.29 14.17 -7.30
CA LEU A 200 -17.22 15.14 -7.05
C LEU A 200 -15.85 14.64 -7.55
N LEU A 201 -15.72 13.33 -7.77
CA LEU A 201 -14.47 12.73 -8.21
C LEU A 201 -14.08 13.21 -9.63
N PRO A 202 -12.81 13.60 -9.85
CA PRO A 202 -12.33 14.07 -11.14
C PRO A 202 -12.56 13.03 -12.24
N ASN A 203 -13.12 13.48 -13.37
CA ASN A 203 -13.32 12.69 -14.59
C ASN A 203 -12.27 12.99 -15.67
N GLY A 204 -11.02 13.19 -15.26
CA GLY A 204 -9.92 13.42 -16.19
C GLY A 204 -9.36 12.11 -16.76
N LYS A 205 -8.74 12.19 -17.95
CA LYS A 205 -7.78 11.17 -18.39
C LYS A 205 -6.61 11.25 -17.41
N THR A 206 -6.53 10.30 -16.49
CA THR A 206 -5.37 10.21 -15.60
C THR A 206 -4.15 9.90 -16.46
N ASP A 207 -3.06 10.62 -16.20
CA ASP A 207 -1.86 10.64 -17.02
C ASP A 207 -1.32 9.23 -17.27
N SER A 208 -0.97 8.95 -18.53
CA SER A 208 -0.29 7.71 -18.96
C SER A 208 0.98 7.38 -18.15
N GLY A 209 1.51 8.35 -17.41
CA GLY A 209 2.64 8.19 -16.50
C GLY A 209 2.35 7.40 -15.21
N LEU A 210 1.10 7.24 -14.74
CA LEU A 210 0.85 6.41 -13.55
C LEU A 210 1.15 4.93 -13.80
N GLU A 211 0.79 4.42 -14.97
CA GLU A 211 1.10 3.04 -15.36
C GLU A 211 2.62 2.82 -15.46
N GLN A 212 3.34 3.79 -16.02
CA GLN A 212 4.80 3.75 -16.11
C GLN A 212 5.48 3.86 -14.73
N ARG A 213 4.98 4.73 -13.85
CA ARG A 213 5.51 4.96 -12.50
C ARG A 213 5.30 3.77 -11.57
N TYR A 214 4.21 3.03 -11.74
CA TYR A 214 3.91 1.83 -10.96
C TYR A 214 4.25 0.52 -11.71
N GLY A 215 4.92 0.59 -12.86
CA GLY A 215 5.40 -0.59 -13.60
C GLY A 215 4.29 -1.44 -14.24
N ILE A 216 3.11 -0.88 -14.47
CA ILE A 216 1.91 -1.52 -15.06
C ILE A 216 1.87 -1.29 -16.59
N GLY A 217 3.00 -0.87 -17.18
CA GLY A 217 3.16 -0.70 -18.62
C GLY A 217 3.24 -2.03 -19.39
N ARG A 218 2.94 -1.98 -20.69
CA ARG A 218 3.27 -3.07 -21.64
C ARG A 218 4.79 -3.25 -21.67
N TYR A 219 5.28 -4.35 -21.12
CA TYR A 219 6.66 -4.77 -21.35
C TYR A 219 6.74 -5.43 -22.72
N LEU A 220 7.55 -4.84 -23.61
CA LEU A 220 8.04 -5.54 -24.78
C LEU A 220 9.16 -6.46 -24.33
N LEU A 221 8.88 -7.76 -24.32
CA LEU A 221 9.83 -8.80 -23.99
C LEU A 221 10.31 -9.43 -25.28
N ASP A 222 11.63 -9.48 -25.46
CA ASP A 222 12.22 -10.16 -26.60
C ASP A 222 12.45 -11.63 -26.23
N VAL A 223 11.72 -12.54 -26.87
CA VAL A 223 11.71 -13.97 -26.52
C VAL A 223 12.45 -14.73 -27.61
N THR A 224 13.67 -15.18 -27.29
CA THR A 224 14.46 -16.02 -28.21
C THR A 224 14.09 -17.49 -28.03
N LEU A 225 13.51 -18.09 -29.08
CA LEU A 225 13.25 -19.55 -29.12
C LEU A 225 14.57 -20.30 -29.31
N ARG A 226 14.91 -21.18 -28.35
CA ARG A 226 16.07 -22.07 -28.47
C ARG A 226 15.81 -23.22 -29.46
N PRO A 227 16.86 -23.78 -30.09
CA PRO A 227 16.74 -24.99 -30.90
C PRO A 227 16.12 -26.13 -30.07
N GLY A 228 15.07 -26.77 -30.57
CA GLY A 228 14.35 -27.84 -29.86
C GLY A 228 13.19 -27.40 -28.97
N SER A 229 12.85 -26.10 -28.94
CA SER A 229 11.65 -25.64 -28.22
C SER A 229 10.35 -26.15 -28.88
N ARG A 230 9.32 -26.44 -28.07
CA ARG A 230 8.01 -26.96 -28.52
C ARG A 230 7.26 -26.05 -29.49
N SER A 231 7.69 -24.79 -29.54
CA SER A 231 7.14 -23.70 -30.35
C SER A 231 8.01 -23.38 -31.57
N ALA A 232 9.21 -23.96 -31.68
CA ALA A 232 10.06 -23.78 -32.84
C ALA A 232 9.45 -24.48 -34.06
N GLY A 233 9.36 -23.77 -35.18
CA GLY A 233 8.88 -24.30 -36.46
C GLY A 233 7.36 -24.43 -36.60
N LYS A 234 6.57 -24.05 -35.59
CA LYS A 234 5.11 -24.02 -35.67
C LYS A 234 4.58 -22.66 -36.13
N PRO A 235 3.41 -22.61 -36.80
CA PRO A 235 2.72 -21.36 -37.07
C PRO A 235 2.42 -20.64 -35.75
N LEU A 236 2.44 -19.31 -35.77
CA LEU A 236 2.23 -18.48 -34.60
C LEU A 236 0.91 -18.80 -33.90
N SER A 237 -0.16 -19.02 -34.67
CA SER A 237 -1.50 -19.40 -34.21
C SER A 237 -1.57 -20.72 -33.45
N GLU A 238 -0.65 -21.66 -33.71
CA GLU A 238 -0.62 -23.00 -33.11
C GLU A 238 0.52 -23.16 -32.09
N SER A 239 1.22 -22.06 -31.80
CA SER A 239 2.33 -22.06 -30.87
C SER A 239 1.83 -22.17 -29.42
N PRO A 240 2.26 -23.18 -28.64
CA PRO A 240 1.95 -23.30 -27.22
C PRO A 240 2.35 -22.05 -26.43
N LEU A 241 3.35 -21.30 -26.92
CA LEU A 241 3.88 -20.11 -26.26
C LEU A 241 2.81 -19.02 -26.10
N ILE A 242 1.90 -18.87 -27.06
CA ILE A 242 0.85 -17.85 -27.02
C ILE A 242 -0.28 -18.31 -26.09
N GLY A 243 -0.69 -19.57 -26.19
CA GLY A 243 -1.74 -20.15 -25.37
C GLY A 243 -1.36 -20.26 -23.89
N GLU A 244 -0.12 -20.62 -23.56
CA GLU A 244 0.34 -20.84 -22.18
C GLU A 244 0.76 -19.55 -21.47
N LEU A 245 1.40 -18.61 -22.17
CA LEU A 245 1.89 -17.36 -21.55
C LEU A 245 0.95 -16.17 -21.71
N GLY A 246 -0.10 -16.26 -22.54
CA GLY A 246 -1.05 -15.17 -22.75
C GLY A 246 -0.39 -13.89 -23.25
N VAL A 247 0.62 -14.02 -24.12
CA VAL A 247 1.42 -12.91 -24.65
C VAL A 247 0.90 -12.44 -26.01
N ASP A 248 0.78 -11.12 -26.18
CA ASP A 248 0.51 -10.49 -27.48
C ASP A 248 1.83 -10.35 -28.25
N VAL A 249 1.91 -10.96 -29.43
CA VAL A 249 3.13 -10.93 -30.26
C VAL A 249 3.15 -9.67 -31.11
N PHE A 250 4.12 -8.79 -30.83
CA PHE A 250 4.25 -7.49 -31.50
C PHE A 250 5.08 -7.55 -32.79
N GLY A 251 5.99 -8.53 -32.91
CA GLY A 251 6.83 -8.71 -34.09
C GLY A 251 7.67 -9.98 -33.98
N ILE A 252 8.01 -10.56 -35.13
CA ILE A 252 8.86 -11.76 -35.21
C ILE A 252 10.18 -11.37 -35.87
N PHE A 253 11.28 -11.72 -35.23
CA PHE A 253 12.63 -11.56 -35.78
C PHE A 253 13.24 -12.94 -36.03
N ARG A 254 13.78 -13.14 -37.23
CA ARG A 254 14.55 -14.35 -37.59
C ARG A 254 15.89 -13.89 -38.13
N ASN A 255 16.98 -14.32 -37.50
CA ASN A 255 18.36 -13.99 -37.89
C ASN A 255 18.61 -12.47 -38.06
N GLY A 256 18.04 -11.64 -37.18
CA GLY A 256 18.20 -10.18 -37.24
C GLY A 256 17.30 -9.46 -38.25
N THR A 257 16.55 -10.18 -39.08
CA THR A 257 15.54 -9.60 -39.99
C THR A 257 14.14 -9.67 -39.39
N SER A 258 13.42 -8.54 -39.40
CA SER A 258 12.01 -8.47 -39.01
C SER A 258 11.13 -9.10 -40.10
N LEU A 259 10.26 -10.02 -39.71
CA LEU A 259 9.34 -10.73 -40.62
C LEU A 259 8.01 -9.99 -40.85
N GLY A 260 7.88 -8.73 -40.40
CA GLY A 260 6.65 -7.94 -40.56
C GLY A 260 5.55 -8.32 -39.58
N TRP A 261 4.44 -7.58 -39.63
CA TRP A 261 3.30 -7.78 -38.73
C TRP A 261 2.62 -9.13 -38.99
N PRO A 262 2.38 -9.95 -37.96
CA PRO A 262 1.50 -11.09 -38.10
C PRO A 262 0.07 -10.56 -38.26
N SER A 263 -0.50 -10.70 -39.45
CA SER A 263 -1.93 -10.53 -39.72
C SER A 263 -2.73 -11.72 -39.19
#